data_AF-X0VJ98-F1
#
_entry.id   AF-X0VJ98-F1
#
_cell.length_a   1.000
_cell.length_b   1.000
_cell.length_c   1.000
_cell.angle_alpha   90.00
_cell.angle_beta   90.00
_cell.angle_gamma   90.00
#
_symmetry.space_group_name_H-M   'P 1'
#
loop_
_entity.id
_entity.type
_entity.pdbx_description
1 polymer ?
#
loop_
_entity_poly.entity_id
_entity_poly.type
_entity_poly.pdbx_seq_one_letter_code
_entity_poly.pdbx_strand_id
1 'polypeptide(L)'
;AAVLQIPLEPNTGAGVLIAAKVNDEDEDVATAALEGAAKLHDAVVARNLTRYISDATATVAAGFYGPEQQDIARTVALFAWESIKIVADAGARESVPVLIDALRFFGRSRYWDRHQRAEVLRVLGKLGDQRAAAVLLDFLNDGSPLRWKTTEKGQRLHHTVGDAALLSLLRLYNLQPETFGMLIPTSDKGFAGYADDQSRREGHRAFRIWHQQHRERQPTRAYLPTSRPTREKD
;
A
#
# COMPACT_ATOMS: atom_id res chain seq x y z
N ALA A 1 24.04 17.87 3.33
CA ALA A 1 23.22 17.66 4.55
C ALA A 1 24.04 16.93 5.62
N ALA A 2 24.24 17.52 6.80
CA ALA A 2 24.99 16.91 7.90
C ALA A 2 24.40 15.56 8.40
N VAL A 3 23.11 15.31 8.11
CA VAL A 3 22.40 14.06 8.43
C VAL A 3 23.04 12.83 7.79
N LEU A 4 23.65 12.96 6.60
CA LEU A 4 24.31 11.85 5.89
C LEU A 4 25.71 11.52 6.45
N GLN A 5 26.24 12.33 7.36
CA GLN A 5 27.55 12.10 8.00
C GLN A 5 27.43 11.33 9.33
N ILE A 6 26.21 11.04 9.78
CA ILE A 6 25.97 10.26 10.99
C ILE A 6 26.24 8.77 10.68
N PRO A 7 27.08 8.07 11.47
CA PRO A 7 27.26 6.62 11.32
C PRO A 7 25.90 5.91 11.43
N LEU A 8 25.52 5.20 10.36
CA LEU A 8 24.25 4.50 10.24
C LEU A 8 24.31 3.13 10.92
N GLU A 9 24.42 3.11 12.24
CA GLU A 9 24.34 1.87 13.02
C GLU A 9 22.87 1.60 13.44
N PRO A 10 22.28 0.44 13.10
CA PRO A 10 20.93 0.09 13.52
C PRO A 10 20.77 0.06 15.06
N ASN A 11 19.58 0.42 15.55
CA ASN A 11 19.23 0.48 16.98
C ASN A 11 20.05 1.50 17.80
N THR A 12 20.68 2.47 17.15
CA THR A 12 21.43 3.54 17.83
C THR A 12 20.65 4.87 17.84
N GLY A 13 21.25 5.90 18.46
CA GLY A 13 20.73 7.26 18.40
C GLY A 13 20.59 7.82 16.97
N ALA A 14 21.32 7.26 15.99
CA ALA A 14 21.25 7.68 14.59
C ALA A 14 19.83 7.52 14.01
N GLY A 15 19.17 6.39 14.27
CA GLY A 15 17.80 6.16 13.79
C GLY A 15 16.77 7.12 14.39
N VAL A 16 16.96 7.54 15.64
CA VAL A 16 16.12 8.53 16.30
C VAL A 16 16.31 9.92 15.68
N LEU A 17 17.57 10.34 15.50
CA LEU A 17 17.91 11.63 14.92
C LEU A 17 17.42 11.74 13.46
N ILE A 18 17.60 10.69 12.67
CA ILE A 18 17.14 10.65 11.28
C ILE A 18 15.62 10.76 11.21
N ALA A 19 14.88 9.96 11.99
CA ALA A 19 13.43 10.04 11.97
C ALA A 19 12.90 11.41 12.46
N ALA A 20 13.57 12.04 13.42
CA ALA A 20 13.23 13.38 13.87
C ALA A 20 13.39 14.45 12.77
N LYS A 21 14.28 14.22 11.79
CA LYS A 21 14.54 15.14 10.67
C LYS A 21 13.58 15.01 9.50
N VAL A 22 12.65 14.06 9.51
CA VAL A 22 11.59 13.96 8.49
C VAL A 22 10.59 15.12 8.57
N ASN A 23 10.49 15.80 9.71
CA ASN A 23 9.66 17.00 9.91
C ASN A 23 10.48 18.30 9.89
N ASP A 24 11.65 18.31 9.25
CA ASP A 24 12.44 19.54 9.10
C ASP A 24 11.74 20.52 8.13
N GLU A 25 11.90 21.82 8.36
CA GLU A 25 11.32 22.86 7.48
C GLU A 25 12.02 22.91 6.13
N ASP A 26 13.29 22.49 6.09
CA ASP A 26 14.05 22.33 4.87
C ASP A 26 13.73 20.98 4.20
N GLU A 27 13.09 21.06 3.03
CA GLU A 27 12.68 19.91 2.21
C GLU A 27 13.87 19.01 1.83
N ASP A 28 15.07 19.57 1.59
CA ASP A 28 16.26 18.80 1.27
C ASP A 28 16.75 18.00 2.49
N VAL A 29 16.60 18.56 3.69
CA VAL A 29 16.93 17.88 4.95
C VAL A 29 15.95 16.74 5.21
N ALA A 30 14.65 16.99 5.06
CA ALA A 30 13.62 15.96 5.22
C ALA A 30 13.76 14.82 4.21
N THR A 31 14.08 15.14 2.96
CA THR A 31 14.35 14.16 1.90
C THR A 31 15.58 13.31 2.23
N ALA A 32 16.70 13.94 2.60
CA ALA A 32 17.90 13.22 3.00
C ALA A 32 17.68 12.33 4.25
N ALA A 33 16.81 12.77 5.16
CA ALA A 33 16.41 11.99 6.32
C ALA A 33 15.61 10.73 5.93
N LEU A 34 14.64 10.86 5.01
CA LEU A 34 13.90 9.71 4.47
C LEU A 34 14.82 8.71 3.75
N GLU A 35 15.77 9.19 2.96
CA GLU A 35 16.77 8.34 2.30
C GLU A 35 17.67 7.61 3.32
N GLY A 36 18.10 8.30 4.38
CA GLY A 36 18.86 7.71 5.47
C GLY A 36 18.05 6.66 6.23
N ALA A 37 16.79 6.95 6.52
CA ALA A 37 15.86 6.04 7.19
C ALA A 37 15.63 4.76 6.37
N ALA A 38 15.45 4.90 5.05
CA ALA A 38 15.26 3.77 4.15
C ALA A 38 16.44 2.79 4.15
N LYS A 39 17.67 3.27 4.36
CA LYS A 39 18.89 2.43 4.39
C LYS A 39 19.04 1.64 5.69
N LEU A 40 18.44 2.09 6.79
CA LEU A 40 18.66 1.50 8.11
C LEU A 40 17.81 0.25 8.37
N HIS A 41 16.64 0.13 7.76
CA HIS A 41 15.67 -0.96 8.00
C HIS A 41 15.44 -1.28 9.50
N ASP A 42 15.45 -0.23 10.33
CA ASP A 42 15.49 -0.32 11.79
C ASP A 42 14.09 -0.19 12.40
N ALA A 43 13.77 -1.02 13.40
CA ALA A 43 12.53 -0.96 14.16
C ALA A 43 12.36 0.38 14.91
N VAL A 44 13.45 0.98 15.39
CA VAL A 44 13.42 2.32 16.03
C VAL A 44 13.03 3.38 15.02
N VAL A 45 13.57 3.32 13.81
CA VAL A 45 13.20 4.21 12.70
C VAL A 45 11.72 4.01 12.35
N ALA A 46 11.30 2.76 12.12
CA ALA A 46 9.92 2.45 11.78
C ALA A 46 8.91 2.93 12.83
N ARG A 47 9.23 2.79 14.13
CA ARG A 47 8.39 3.30 15.21
C ARG A 47 8.27 4.82 15.19
N ASN A 48 9.37 5.54 14.96
CA ASN A 48 9.34 7.01 14.91
C ASN A 48 8.66 7.53 13.63
N LEU A 49 8.88 6.89 12.49
CA LEU A 49 8.15 7.20 11.26
C LEU A 49 6.65 6.90 11.39
N THR A 50 6.28 5.84 12.12
CA THR A 50 4.86 5.57 12.44
C THR A 50 4.24 6.72 13.24
N ARG A 51 4.96 7.29 14.22
CA ARG A 51 4.49 8.49 14.94
C ARG A 51 4.36 9.68 14.01
N TYR A 52 5.37 9.94 13.19
CA TYR A 52 5.35 11.02 12.20
C TYR A 52 4.12 10.91 11.27
N ILE A 53 3.83 9.72 10.74
CA ILE A 53 2.65 9.49 9.87
C ILE A 53 1.36 9.84 10.63
N SER A 54 1.23 9.42 11.88
CA SER A 54 0.08 9.75 12.73
C SER A 54 -0.07 11.25 12.92
N ASP A 55 1.01 11.93 13.30
CA ASP A 55 1.02 13.37 13.58
C ASP A 55 0.79 14.21 12.32
N ALA A 56 1.39 13.83 11.19
CA ALA A 56 1.17 14.44 9.89
C ALA A 56 -0.30 14.31 9.46
N THR A 57 -0.88 13.11 9.60
CA THR A 57 -2.29 12.86 9.29
C THR A 57 -3.19 13.74 10.15
N ALA A 58 -2.96 13.77 11.47
CA ALA A 58 -3.75 14.56 12.41
C ALA A 58 -3.64 16.07 12.13
N THR A 59 -2.43 16.58 11.90
CA THR A 59 -2.14 17.99 11.60
C THR A 59 -2.89 18.46 10.35
N VAL A 60 -2.80 17.70 9.26
CA VAL A 60 -3.47 18.06 8.00
C VAL A 60 -4.98 17.90 8.14
N ALA A 61 -5.47 16.86 8.84
CA ALA A 61 -6.90 16.65 9.08
C ALA A 61 -7.54 17.73 9.96
N ALA A 62 -6.79 18.29 10.91
CA ALA A 62 -7.23 19.39 11.76
C ALA A 62 -7.30 20.73 11.01
N GLY A 63 -6.85 20.80 9.75
CA GLY A 63 -6.85 22.03 8.96
C GLY A 63 -5.79 23.04 9.43
N PHE A 64 -4.71 22.57 10.05
CA PHE A 64 -3.61 23.43 10.51
C PHE A 64 -3.02 24.30 9.40
N TYR A 65 -2.95 23.74 8.18
CA TYR A 65 -2.52 24.47 6.99
C TYR A 65 -3.71 25.20 6.37
N GLY A 66 -3.66 26.54 6.39
CA GLY A 66 -4.66 27.39 5.76
C GLY A 66 -4.70 27.23 4.22
N PRO A 67 -5.64 27.91 3.54
CA PRO A 67 -5.78 27.83 2.08
C PRO A 67 -4.50 28.21 1.31
N GLU A 68 -3.68 29.11 1.86
CA GLU A 68 -2.41 29.54 1.25
C GLU A 68 -1.25 28.56 1.49
N GLN A 69 -1.40 27.63 2.42
CA GLN A 69 -0.36 26.67 2.84
C GLN A 69 -0.63 25.26 2.32
N GLN A 70 -1.48 25.12 1.29
CA GLN A 70 -1.86 23.80 0.78
C GLN A 70 -0.72 23.05 0.09
N ASP A 71 0.28 23.76 -0.41
CA ASP A 71 1.49 23.11 -0.94
C ASP A 71 2.32 22.49 0.19
N ILE A 72 2.43 23.16 1.35
CA ILE A 72 3.06 22.58 2.55
C ILE A 72 2.30 21.33 3.02
N ALA A 73 0.96 21.40 3.06
CA ALA A 73 0.12 20.25 3.41
C ALA A 73 0.35 19.06 2.44
N ARG A 74 0.56 19.35 1.14
CA ARG A 74 0.88 18.33 0.14
C ARG A 74 2.27 17.73 0.35
N THR A 75 3.28 18.54 0.68
CA THR A 75 4.63 18.05 1.01
C THR A 75 4.62 17.15 2.25
N VAL A 76 3.90 17.56 3.30
CA VAL A 76 3.73 16.73 4.51
C VAL A 76 3.03 15.41 4.19
N ALA A 77 2.00 15.43 3.35
CA ALA A 77 1.33 14.20 2.90
C ALA A 77 2.25 13.30 2.05
N LEU A 78 3.14 13.89 1.25
CA LEU A 78 4.13 13.17 0.46
C LEU A 78 5.15 12.47 1.36
N PHE A 79 5.69 13.17 2.37
CA PHE A 79 6.60 12.58 3.34
C PHE A 79 5.94 11.51 4.20
N ALA A 80 4.66 11.66 4.54
CA ALA A 80 3.90 10.61 5.20
C ALA A 80 3.80 9.37 4.31
N TRP A 81 3.55 9.52 3.02
CA TRP A 81 3.53 8.41 2.06
C TRP A 81 4.90 7.72 1.92
N GLU A 82 6.00 8.47 1.81
CA GLU A 82 7.35 7.88 1.77
C GLU A 82 7.68 7.14 3.08
N SER A 83 7.29 7.70 4.22
CA SER A 83 7.45 7.06 5.52
C SER A 83 6.71 5.72 5.60
N ILE A 84 5.51 5.61 5.02
CA ILE A 84 4.74 4.36 4.97
C ILE A 84 5.54 3.25 4.28
N LYS A 85 6.25 3.56 3.18
CA LYS A 85 7.07 2.58 2.45
C LYS A 85 8.22 2.06 3.33
N ILE A 86 8.91 2.97 4.01
CA ILE A 86 10.04 2.62 4.89
C ILE A 86 9.56 1.76 6.07
N VAL A 87 8.45 2.14 6.71
CA VAL A 87 7.82 1.37 7.79
C VAL A 87 7.42 -0.04 7.32
N ALA A 88 6.90 -0.16 6.10
CA ALA A 88 6.53 -1.44 5.51
C ALA A 88 7.72 -2.34 5.21
N ASP A 89 8.83 -1.77 4.73
CA ASP A 89 10.05 -2.51 4.44
C ASP A 89 10.77 -2.98 5.70
N ALA A 90 10.59 -2.28 6.83
CA ALA A 90 11.00 -2.76 8.15
C ALA A 90 10.08 -3.86 8.72
N GLY A 91 8.95 -4.18 8.06
CA GLY A 91 8.02 -5.21 8.51
C GLY A 91 7.23 -4.84 9.78
N ALA A 92 7.10 -3.55 10.08
CA ALA A 92 6.47 -3.02 11.30
C ALA A 92 4.95 -3.20 11.29
N ARG A 93 4.49 -4.44 11.53
CA ARG A 93 3.07 -4.83 11.47
C ARG A 93 2.20 -4.09 12.49
N GLU A 94 2.76 -3.65 13.61
CA GLU A 94 2.11 -2.83 14.62
C GLU A 94 1.67 -1.46 14.09
N SER A 95 2.30 -0.96 13.03
CA SER A 95 1.95 0.33 12.40
C SER A 95 0.64 0.31 11.61
N VAL A 96 0.10 -0.88 11.28
CA VAL A 96 -1.04 -1.03 10.37
C VAL A 96 -2.23 -0.12 10.69
N PRO A 97 -2.69 0.05 11.94
CA PRO A 97 -3.77 1.00 12.26
C PRO A 97 -3.47 2.43 11.79
N VAL A 98 -2.25 2.91 12.00
CA VAL A 98 -1.82 4.25 11.58
C VAL A 98 -1.78 4.37 10.06
N LEU A 99 -1.30 3.33 9.35
CA LEU A 99 -1.28 3.33 7.89
C LEU A 99 -2.71 3.33 7.31
N ILE A 100 -3.66 2.64 7.96
CA ILE A 100 -5.07 2.64 7.59
C ILE A 100 -5.66 4.05 7.72
N ASP A 101 -5.38 4.75 8.82
CA ASP A 101 -5.90 6.10 9.07
C ASP A 101 -5.33 7.10 8.05
N ALA A 102 -4.03 7.03 7.78
CA ALA A 102 -3.39 7.81 6.73
C ALA A 102 -4.00 7.55 5.35
N LEU A 103 -4.25 6.28 4.99
CA LEU A 103 -4.90 5.91 3.73
C LEU A 103 -6.34 6.43 3.62
N ARG A 104 -7.11 6.35 4.70
CA ARG A 104 -8.50 6.86 4.71
C ARG A 104 -8.54 8.37 4.50
N PHE A 105 -7.59 9.08 5.09
CA PHE A 105 -7.50 10.53 4.99
C PHE A 105 -6.88 10.96 3.65
N PHE A 106 -5.59 10.70 3.45
CA PHE A 106 -4.86 11.16 2.27
C PHE A 106 -5.29 10.43 1.00
N GLY A 107 -5.59 9.13 1.09
CA GLY A 107 -5.97 8.30 -0.06
C GLY A 107 -7.40 8.52 -0.57
N ARG A 108 -8.18 9.45 -0.02
CA ARG A 108 -9.44 9.89 -0.65
C ARG A 108 -9.43 11.38 -0.98
N SER A 109 -8.26 12.01 -0.89
CA SER A 109 -8.09 13.46 -0.96
C SER A 109 -7.30 13.89 -2.21
N ARG A 110 -7.10 15.20 -2.35
CA ARG A 110 -6.18 15.81 -3.33
C ARG A 110 -4.69 15.58 -3.02
N TYR A 111 -4.36 15.00 -1.86
CA TYR A 111 -2.98 14.85 -1.41
C TYR A 111 -2.28 13.66 -2.05
N TRP A 112 -2.96 12.52 -2.21
CA TRP A 112 -2.39 11.33 -2.84
C TRP A 112 -3.01 11.01 -4.18
N ASP A 113 -2.15 10.83 -5.18
CA ASP A 113 -2.56 10.33 -6.47
C ASP A 113 -2.90 8.83 -6.43
N ARG A 114 -3.40 8.32 -7.56
CA ARG A 114 -3.76 6.90 -7.69
C ARG A 114 -2.60 5.93 -7.48
N HIS A 115 -1.38 6.30 -7.86
CA HIS A 115 -0.19 5.46 -7.72
C HIS A 115 0.18 5.33 -6.23
N GLN A 116 0.20 6.44 -5.51
CA GLN A 116 0.48 6.50 -4.09
C GLN A 116 -0.54 5.67 -3.29
N ARG A 117 -1.84 5.81 -3.59
CA ARG A 117 -2.90 4.98 -2.99
C ARG A 117 -2.68 3.50 -3.23
N ALA A 118 -2.44 3.11 -4.47
CA ALA A 118 -2.21 1.72 -4.84
C ALA A 118 -0.99 1.11 -4.14
N GLU A 119 0.04 1.92 -3.92
CA GLU A 119 1.23 1.50 -3.21
C GLU A 119 0.95 1.23 -1.73
N VAL A 120 0.21 2.12 -1.05
CA VAL A 120 -0.20 1.90 0.34
C VAL A 120 -1.10 0.66 0.48
N LEU A 121 -2.01 0.42 -0.46
CA LEU A 121 -2.81 -0.82 -0.49
C LEU A 121 -1.92 -2.07 -0.56
N ARG A 122 -0.92 -2.07 -1.46
CA ARG A 122 0.05 -3.17 -1.59
C ARG A 122 0.88 -3.36 -0.33
N VAL A 123 1.31 -2.26 0.30
CA VAL A 123 2.01 -2.27 1.59
C VAL A 123 1.18 -2.97 2.66
N LEU A 124 -0.10 -2.60 2.80
CA LEU A 124 -1.00 -3.22 3.77
C LEU A 124 -1.16 -4.74 3.52
N GLY A 125 -1.29 -5.15 2.25
CA GLY A 125 -1.29 -6.56 1.87
C GLY A 125 0.02 -7.29 2.19
N LYS A 126 1.17 -6.64 1.97
CA LYS A 126 2.51 -7.19 2.27
C LYS A 126 2.72 -7.41 3.76
N LEU A 127 2.23 -6.50 4.61
CA LEU A 127 2.34 -6.60 6.07
C LEU A 127 1.50 -7.76 6.66
N GLY A 128 0.53 -8.28 5.91
CA GLY A 128 -0.17 -9.51 6.31
C GLY A 128 -1.15 -9.35 7.48
N ASP A 129 -1.50 -8.12 7.84
CA ASP A 129 -2.35 -7.85 9.00
C ASP A 129 -3.83 -7.79 8.63
N GLN A 130 -4.62 -8.67 9.25
CA GLN A 130 -6.06 -8.78 9.01
C GLN A 130 -6.84 -7.50 9.32
N ARG A 131 -6.32 -6.60 10.17
CA ARG A 131 -6.94 -5.29 10.43
C ARG A 131 -7.08 -4.46 9.16
N ALA A 132 -6.25 -4.69 8.15
CA ALA A 132 -6.32 -4.00 6.85
C ALA A 132 -7.46 -4.50 5.95
N ALA A 133 -8.06 -5.68 6.21
CA ALA A 133 -9.04 -6.28 5.30
C ALA A 133 -10.22 -5.34 5.01
N ALA A 134 -10.76 -4.67 6.03
CA ALA A 134 -11.88 -3.75 5.89
C ALA A 134 -11.55 -2.57 4.95
N VAL A 135 -10.40 -1.90 5.14
CA VAL A 135 -10.05 -0.77 4.27
C VAL A 135 -9.71 -1.24 2.85
N LEU A 136 -9.11 -2.41 2.67
CA LEU A 136 -8.85 -2.96 1.34
C LEU A 136 -10.16 -3.27 0.59
N LEU A 137 -11.18 -3.79 1.30
CA LEU A 137 -12.50 -4.03 0.72
C LEU A 137 -13.15 -2.75 0.19
N ASP A 138 -13.01 -1.64 0.91
CA ASP A 138 -13.54 -0.34 0.49
C ASP A 138 -12.96 0.12 -0.86
N PHE A 139 -11.69 -0.23 -1.14
CA PHE A 139 -11.00 0.18 -2.36
C PHE A 139 -11.24 -0.74 -3.56
N LEU A 140 -11.94 -1.87 -3.41
CA LEU A 140 -12.22 -2.77 -4.55
C LEU A 140 -12.97 -2.09 -5.70
N ASN A 141 -13.76 -1.06 -5.41
CA ASN A 141 -14.52 -0.31 -6.41
C ASN A 141 -13.72 0.83 -7.07
N ASP A 142 -12.46 1.06 -6.67
CA ASP A 142 -11.64 2.12 -7.28
C ASP A 142 -11.17 1.69 -8.68
N GLY A 143 -11.94 2.11 -9.69
CA GLY A 143 -11.65 1.86 -11.10
C GLY A 143 -10.51 2.69 -11.69
N SER A 144 -9.81 3.52 -10.89
CA SER A 144 -8.74 4.39 -11.39
C SER A 144 -7.65 3.56 -12.08
N PRO A 145 -7.36 3.81 -13.37
CA PRO A 145 -6.35 3.04 -14.11
C PRO A 145 -4.96 3.37 -13.59
N LEU A 146 -4.17 2.34 -13.27
CA LEU A 146 -2.78 2.52 -12.81
C LEU A 146 -1.78 2.31 -13.92
N ARG A 147 -1.90 1.16 -14.59
CA ARG A 147 -0.96 0.74 -15.62
C ARG A 147 -1.59 -0.37 -16.46
N TRP A 148 -0.99 -0.60 -17.61
CA TRP A 148 -1.28 -1.74 -18.45
C TRP A 148 0.02 -2.38 -18.91
N LYS A 149 -0.06 -3.65 -19.32
CA LYS A 149 1.08 -4.39 -19.87
C LYS A 149 0.61 -5.31 -20.98
N THR A 150 1.44 -5.49 -22.00
CA THR A 150 1.19 -6.48 -23.06
C THR A 150 1.86 -7.79 -22.67
N THR A 151 1.12 -8.89 -22.72
CA THR A 151 1.64 -10.24 -22.52
C THR A 151 2.51 -10.68 -23.70
N GLU A 152 3.22 -11.79 -23.54
CA GLU A 152 4.02 -12.40 -24.62
C GLU A 152 3.16 -12.82 -25.82
N LYS A 153 1.85 -12.99 -25.61
CA LYS A 153 0.86 -13.34 -26.65
C LYS A 153 0.17 -12.11 -27.27
N GLY A 154 0.64 -10.90 -26.97
CA GLY A 154 0.07 -9.66 -27.52
C GLY A 154 -1.21 -9.17 -26.83
N GLN A 155 -1.72 -9.88 -25.81
CA GLN A 155 -2.90 -9.46 -25.06
C GLN A 155 -2.55 -8.31 -24.10
N ARG A 156 -3.34 -7.23 -24.11
CA ARG A 156 -3.20 -6.12 -23.17
C ARG A 156 -3.93 -6.45 -21.86
N LEU A 157 -3.21 -6.33 -20.75
CA LEU A 157 -3.74 -6.45 -19.40
C LEU A 157 -3.82 -5.09 -18.75
N HIS A 158 -4.93 -4.82 -18.08
CA HIS A 158 -5.20 -3.58 -17.36
C HIS A 158 -5.15 -3.83 -15.86
N HIS A 159 -4.63 -2.85 -15.11
CA HIS A 159 -4.53 -2.89 -13.66
C HIS A 159 -5.04 -1.57 -13.07
N THR A 160 -5.99 -1.64 -12.14
CA THR A 160 -6.58 -0.49 -11.44
C THR A 160 -6.16 -0.43 -9.97
N VAL A 161 -6.52 0.66 -9.28
CA VAL A 161 -6.38 0.74 -7.80
C VAL A 161 -7.17 -0.36 -7.10
N GLY A 162 -8.38 -0.66 -7.55
CA GLY A 162 -9.18 -1.77 -7.05
C GLY A 162 -8.54 -3.13 -7.28
N ASP A 163 -7.80 -3.31 -8.38
CA ASP A 163 -7.03 -4.54 -8.60
C ASP A 163 -5.85 -4.65 -7.63
N ALA A 164 -5.21 -3.53 -7.26
CA ALA A 164 -4.19 -3.51 -6.21
C ALA A 164 -4.78 -3.86 -4.84
N ALA A 165 -5.99 -3.37 -4.52
CA ALA A 165 -6.72 -3.75 -3.32
C ALA A 165 -7.07 -5.25 -3.32
N LEU A 166 -7.56 -5.77 -4.45
CA LEU A 166 -7.88 -7.20 -4.60
C LEU A 166 -6.63 -8.05 -4.39
N LEU A 167 -5.51 -7.78 -5.07
CA LEU A 167 -4.26 -8.54 -4.87
C LEU A 167 -3.80 -8.53 -3.41
N SER A 168 -3.98 -7.41 -2.72
CA SER A 168 -3.62 -7.27 -1.32
C SER A 168 -4.51 -8.14 -0.43
N LEU A 169 -5.82 -8.17 -0.70
CA LEU A 169 -6.77 -9.06 -0.02
C LEU A 169 -6.46 -10.53 -0.29
N LEU A 170 -6.20 -10.90 -1.55
CA LEU A 170 -5.82 -12.26 -1.91
C LEU A 170 -4.56 -12.70 -1.16
N ARG A 171 -3.59 -11.80 -0.99
CA ARG A 171 -2.40 -12.05 -0.17
C ARG A 171 -2.74 -12.26 1.30
N LEU A 172 -3.58 -11.39 1.89
CA LEU A 172 -4.02 -11.53 3.29
C LEU A 172 -4.71 -12.88 3.56
N TYR A 173 -5.46 -13.38 2.58
CA TYR A 173 -6.19 -14.64 2.68
C TYR A 173 -5.45 -15.85 2.09
N ASN A 174 -4.21 -15.67 1.63
CA ASN A 174 -3.39 -16.71 0.98
C ASN A 174 -4.10 -17.40 -0.20
N LEU A 175 -4.74 -16.59 -1.05
CA LEU A 175 -5.45 -16.99 -2.25
C LEU A 175 -4.64 -16.68 -3.51
N GLN A 176 -4.83 -17.48 -4.56
CA GLN A 176 -4.15 -17.29 -5.85
C GLN A 176 -4.93 -16.31 -6.74
N PRO A 177 -4.29 -15.27 -7.32
CA PRO A 177 -4.92 -14.32 -8.24
C PRO A 177 -5.64 -14.96 -9.43
N GLU A 178 -5.08 -16.03 -9.98
CA GLU A 178 -5.62 -16.74 -11.13
C GLU A 178 -6.98 -17.40 -10.84
N THR A 179 -7.24 -17.77 -9.58
CA THR A 179 -8.55 -18.27 -9.13
C THR A 179 -9.65 -17.21 -9.32
N PHE A 180 -9.28 -15.93 -9.34
CA PHE A 180 -10.17 -14.79 -9.52
C PHE A 180 -10.01 -14.13 -10.90
N GLY A 181 -9.51 -14.89 -11.88
CA GLY A 181 -9.44 -14.47 -13.28
C GLY A 181 -8.32 -13.48 -13.60
N MET A 182 -7.43 -13.16 -12.65
CA MET A 182 -6.26 -12.33 -12.93
C MET A 182 -5.26 -13.10 -13.78
N LEU A 183 -4.68 -12.42 -14.77
CA LEU A 183 -3.63 -12.93 -15.62
C LEU A 183 -2.28 -12.36 -15.18
N ILE A 184 -1.28 -13.24 -15.11
CA ILE A 184 0.10 -12.90 -14.75
C ILE A 184 0.99 -13.15 -15.98
N PRO A 185 1.59 -12.11 -16.59
CA PRO A 185 2.53 -12.27 -17.70
C PRO A 185 3.74 -13.12 -17.28
N THR A 186 4.24 -13.97 -18.16
CA THR A 186 5.41 -14.81 -17.84
C THR A 186 6.70 -13.98 -17.76
N SER A 187 6.76 -12.88 -18.51
CA SER A 187 7.83 -11.87 -18.49
C SER A 187 7.88 -11.04 -17.22
N ASP A 188 6.82 -11.04 -16.40
CA ASP A 188 6.75 -10.22 -15.19
C ASP A 188 5.75 -10.79 -14.19
N LYS A 189 6.28 -11.68 -13.34
CA LYS A 189 5.54 -12.28 -12.24
C LYS A 189 5.10 -11.26 -11.18
N GLY A 190 5.61 -10.02 -11.22
CA GLY A 190 5.21 -8.92 -10.34
C GLY A 190 3.99 -8.14 -10.85
N PHE A 191 3.48 -8.46 -12.04
CA PHE A 191 2.29 -7.85 -12.61
C PHE A 191 1.13 -8.85 -12.64
N ALA A 192 -0.03 -8.45 -12.14
CA ALA A 192 -1.29 -9.15 -12.33
C ALA A 192 -2.37 -8.16 -12.76
N GLY A 193 -3.17 -8.53 -13.74
CA GLY A 193 -4.24 -7.68 -14.26
C GLY A 193 -5.30 -8.47 -15.01
N TYR A 194 -6.26 -7.75 -15.58
CA TYR A 194 -7.36 -8.35 -16.33
C TYR A 194 -7.26 -8.00 -17.82
N ALA A 195 -7.65 -8.94 -18.67
CA ALA A 195 -7.70 -8.73 -20.11
C ALA A 195 -8.73 -7.68 -20.52
N ASP A 196 -9.84 -7.62 -19.80
CA ASP A 196 -10.98 -6.76 -20.08
C ASP A 196 -11.77 -6.45 -18.80
N ASP A 197 -12.69 -5.49 -18.89
CA ASP A 197 -13.48 -5.03 -17.75
C ASP A 197 -14.53 -6.06 -17.29
N GLN A 198 -15.01 -6.94 -18.17
CA GLN A 198 -15.96 -7.97 -17.80
C GLN A 198 -15.30 -8.99 -16.86
N SER A 199 -14.16 -9.54 -17.27
CA SER A 199 -13.32 -10.44 -16.48
C SER A 199 -12.95 -9.82 -15.14
N ARG A 200 -12.64 -8.51 -15.10
CA ARG A 200 -12.39 -7.78 -13.86
C ARG A 200 -13.60 -7.79 -12.92
N ARG A 201 -14.78 -7.41 -13.43
CA ARG A 201 -16.02 -7.39 -12.62
C ARG A 201 -16.36 -8.78 -12.08
N GLU A 202 -16.21 -9.82 -12.90
CA GLU A 202 -16.44 -11.21 -12.49
C GLU A 202 -15.47 -11.64 -11.40
N GLY A 203 -14.17 -11.37 -11.55
CA GLY A 203 -13.14 -11.68 -10.54
C GLY A 203 -13.39 -10.98 -9.20
N HIS A 204 -13.68 -9.68 -9.23
CA HIS A 204 -14.04 -8.91 -8.05
C HIS A 204 -15.33 -9.41 -7.39
N ARG A 205 -16.36 -9.77 -8.18
CA ARG A 205 -17.60 -10.36 -7.66
C ARG A 205 -17.35 -11.72 -7.02
N ALA A 206 -16.56 -12.58 -7.66
CA ALA A 206 -16.19 -13.89 -7.13
C ALA A 206 -15.47 -13.77 -5.80
N PHE A 207 -14.55 -12.81 -5.66
CA PHE A 207 -13.89 -12.52 -4.38
C PHE A 207 -14.88 -12.07 -3.31
N ARG A 208 -15.82 -11.16 -3.61
CA ARG A 208 -16.82 -10.72 -2.62
C ARG A 208 -17.69 -11.87 -2.13
N ILE A 209 -18.14 -12.75 -3.04
CA ILE A 209 -18.90 -13.96 -2.69
C ILE A 209 -18.08 -14.88 -1.79
N TRP A 210 -16.82 -15.15 -2.19
CA TRP A 210 -15.91 -15.97 -1.39
C TRP A 210 -15.72 -15.38 0.01
N HIS A 211 -15.43 -14.07 0.11
CA HIS A 211 -15.21 -13.38 1.37
C HIS A 211 -16.44 -13.44 2.28
N GLN A 212 -17.66 -13.21 1.73
CA GLN A 212 -18.90 -13.30 2.49
C GLN A 212 -19.11 -14.70 3.09
N GLN A 213 -18.81 -15.75 2.33
CA GLN A 213 -18.92 -17.14 2.77
C GLN A 213 -17.86 -17.56 3.80
N HIS A 214 -16.72 -16.87 3.83
CA HIS A 214 -15.54 -17.25 4.61
C HIS A 214 -15.17 -16.24 5.70
N ARG A 215 -15.93 -15.16 5.89
CA ARG A 215 -15.62 -14.06 6.82
C ARG A 215 -15.41 -14.50 8.29
N GLU A 216 -16.04 -15.60 8.69
CA GLU A 216 -15.98 -16.17 10.05
C GLU A 216 -14.86 -17.20 10.21
N ARG A 217 -14.27 -17.66 9.10
CA ARG A 217 -13.12 -18.56 9.11
C ARG A 217 -11.86 -17.73 9.29
N GLN A 218 -11.31 -17.72 10.50
CA GLN A 218 -9.94 -17.24 10.69
C GLN A 218 -9.03 -18.03 9.75
N PRO A 219 -8.12 -17.39 8.99
CA PRO A 219 -7.24 -18.11 8.08
C PRO A 219 -6.21 -18.89 8.91
N THR A 220 -6.60 -20.08 9.34
CA THR A 220 -5.65 -21.11 9.76
C THR A 220 -4.88 -21.53 8.52
N ARG A 221 -3.55 -21.57 8.68
CA ARG A 221 -2.53 -21.91 7.67
C ARG A 221 -3.05 -22.94 6.64
N ALA A 222 -3.00 -22.52 5.37
CA ALA A 222 -3.18 -23.31 4.14
C ALA A 222 -4.57 -23.95 3.88
N TYR A 223 -5.32 -23.34 2.96
CA TYR A 223 -6.29 -24.07 2.14
C TYR A 223 -6.12 -23.64 0.68
N LEU A 224 -5.83 -24.58 -0.21
CA LEU A 224 -5.89 -24.41 -1.66
C LEU A 224 -7.34 -24.72 -2.10
N PRO A 225 -8.11 -23.76 -2.64
CA PRO A 225 -9.41 -24.08 -3.20
C PRO A 225 -9.24 -24.82 -4.53
N THR A 226 -9.63 -26.09 -4.55
CA THR A 226 -9.71 -26.93 -5.75
C THR A 226 -11.03 -26.71 -6.47
N SER A 227 -11.12 -25.66 -7.29
CA SER A 227 -12.11 -25.63 -8.38
C SER A 227 -11.84 -24.45 -9.30
N ARG A 228 -11.32 -24.74 -10.50
CA ARG A 228 -11.35 -23.82 -11.63
C ARG A 228 -12.81 -23.64 -12.08
N PRO A 229 -13.23 -22.43 -12.49
CA PRO A 229 -14.47 -22.29 -13.23
C PRO A 229 -14.31 -23.04 -14.56
N THR A 230 -15.15 -24.04 -14.79
CA THR A 230 -15.33 -24.68 -16.09
C THR A 230 -15.83 -23.64 -17.08
N ARG A 231 -15.05 -23.34 -18.12
CA ARG A 231 -15.60 -22.80 -19.35
C ARG A 231 -16.39 -23.93 -20.00
N GLU A 232 -17.71 -23.88 -19.91
CA GLU A 232 -18.57 -24.53 -20.88
C GLU A 232 -18.20 -23.97 -22.26
N LYS A 233 -17.88 -24.88 -23.16
CA LYS A 233 -17.73 -24.60 -24.59
C LYS A 233 -19.13 -24.73 -25.17
N ASP A 234 -19.65 -23.62 -25.69
CA ASP A 234 -20.55 -23.63 -26.84
C ASP A 234 -19.78 -23.07 -28.04
#